data_AF-A0A414B442-F1
#
_entry.id   AF-A0A414B442-F1
#
_cell.length_a   1.000
_cell.length_b   1.000
_cell.length_c   1.000
_cell.angle_alpha   90.00
_cell.angle_beta   90.00
_cell.angle_gamma   90.00
#
_symmetry.space_group_name_H-M   'P 1'
#
loop_
_entity.id
_entity.type
_entity.pdbx_description
1 polymer ?
#
loop_
_entity_poly.entity_id
_entity_poly.type
_entity_poly.pdbx_seq_one_letter_code
_entity_poly.pdbx_strand_id
1 'polypeptide(L)'
;MLIYLLIINIIAFIMYGIDKWKAHRKQWRISEKMLLFLAVIGGSAGALAGMYIFHHKTLHKKFTIGVPLILVIQVMIFICIMEYFYR
;
A
#
# COMPACT_ATOMS: atom_id res chain seq x y z
N MET A 1 15.90 -5.89 7.58
CA MET A 1 14.55 -5.32 7.80
C MET A 1 14.27 -4.10 6.92
N LEU A 2 15.09 -3.05 6.97
CA LEU A 2 14.86 -1.81 6.20
C LEU A 2 14.84 -2.02 4.67
N ILE A 3 15.80 -2.77 4.12
CA ILE A 3 15.88 -3.04 2.66
C ILE A 3 14.62 -3.76 2.16
N TYR A 4 14.13 -4.74 2.92
CA TYR A 4 12.89 -5.45 2.59
C TYR A 4 11.69 -4.49 2.53
N LEU A 5 11.55 -3.61 3.54
CA LEU A 5 10.50 -2.58 3.56
C LEU A 5 10.61 -1.61 2.39
N LEU A 6 11.83 -1.24 2.00
CA LEU A 6 12.06 -0.33 0.89
C LEU A 6 11.64 -0.98 -0.45
N ILE A 7 12.02 -2.24 -0.66
CA ILE A 7 11.66 -3.01 -1.86
C ILE A 7 10.14 -3.21 -1.95
N ILE A 8 9.47 -3.65 -0.88
CA ILE A 8 8.02 -3.90 -0.93
C ILE A 8 7.21 -2.62 -1.15
N ASN A 9 7.67 -1.48 -0.62
CA ASN A 9 7.04 -0.18 -0.89
C ASN A 9 7.22 0.28 -2.34
N ILE A 10 8.40 0.08 -2.93
CA ILE A 10 8.62 0.36 -4.36
C ILE A 10 7.72 -0.53 -5.22
N ILE A 11 7.63 -1.83 -4.92
CA ILE A 11 6.77 -2.76 -5.66
C ILE A 11 5.30 -2.34 -5.56
N ALA A 12 4.83 -2.00 -4.35
CA ALA A 12 3.47 -1.51 -4.15
C ALA A 12 3.20 -0.22 -4.96
N PHE A 13 4.13 0.73 -4.94
CA PHE A 13 4.02 1.96 -5.72
C PHE A 13 3.89 1.68 -7.23
N ILE A 14 4.75 0.80 -7.76
CA ILE A 14 4.73 0.39 -9.16
C ILE A 14 3.41 -0.32 -9.51
N MET A 15 2.90 -1.20 -8.65
CA MET A 15 1.62 -1.89 -8.90
C MET A 15 0.45 -0.91 -9.02
N TYR A 16 0.40 0.14 -8.20
CA TYR A 16 -0.62 1.19 -8.32
C TYR A 16 -0.47 1.99 -9.63
N GLY A 17 0.76 2.26 -10.07
CA GLY A 17 1.03 2.89 -11.36
C GLY A 17 0.62 2.02 -12.55
N ILE A 18 0.92 0.72 -12.50
CA ILE A 18 0.52 -0.25 -13.53
C ILE A 18 -1.00 -0.36 -13.60
N ASP A 19 -1.71 -0.33 -12.47
CA ASP A 19 -3.18 -0.37 -12.48
C ASP A 19 -3.76 0.83 -13.24
N LYS A 20 -3.23 2.05 -13.00
CA LYS A 20 -3.62 3.26 -13.75
C LYS A 20 -3.28 3.14 -15.23
N TRP A 21 -2.10 2.62 -15.57
CA TRP A 21 -1.68 2.42 -16.96
C TRP A 21 -2.58 1.42 -17.70
N LYS A 22 -2.94 0.30 -17.05
CA LYS A 22 -3.89 -0.69 -17.56
C LYS A 22 -5.29 -0.10 -17.74
N ALA A 23 -5.73 0.76 -16.82
CA ALA A 23 -6.99 1.49 -16.95
C ALA A 23 -7.02 2.37 -18.21
N HIS A 24 -5.90 3.00 -18.57
CA HIS A 24 -5.80 3.81 -19.79
C HIS A 24 -5.79 2.96 -21.07
N ARG A 25 -5.22 1.74 -21.01
CA ARG A 25 -5.16 0.82 -22.15
C ARG A 25 -6.41 -0.08 -22.31
N LYS A 26 -7.47 0.16 -21.52
CA LYS A 26 -8.68 -0.70 -21.44
C LYS A 26 -8.35 -2.19 -21.22
N GLN A 27 -7.23 -2.47 -20.55
CA GLN A 27 -6.82 -3.84 -20.21
C GLN A 27 -7.45 -4.27 -18.87
N TRP A 28 -7.39 -5.56 -18.59
CA TRP A 28 -7.84 -6.13 -17.33
C TRP A 28 -7.13 -5.45 -16.15
N ARG A 29 -7.93 -4.79 -15.29
CA ARG A 29 -7.44 -4.10 -14.08
C ARG A 29 -6.96 -5.09 -13.03
N ILE A 30 -6.04 -4.65 -12.17
CA ILE A 30 -5.50 -5.48 -11.10
C ILE A 30 -6.59 -5.64 -10.03
N SER A 31 -6.75 -6.85 -9.52
CA SER A 31 -7.74 -7.12 -8.49
C SER A 31 -7.48 -6.27 -7.25
N GLU A 32 -8.53 -5.62 -6.76
CA GLU A 32 -8.45 -4.71 -5.61
C GLU A 32 -7.90 -5.42 -4.36
N LYS A 33 -8.23 -6.70 -4.22
CA LYS A 33 -7.73 -7.57 -3.14
C LYS A 33 -6.21 -7.70 -3.17
N MET A 34 -5.60 -7.77 -4.35
CA MET A 34 -4.14 -7.93 -4.50
C MET A 34 -3.41 -6.64 -4.11
N LEU A 35 -3.95 -5.48 -4.46
CA LEU A 35 -3.40 -4.18 -4.06
C LEU A 35 -3.48 -3.97 -2.54
N LEU A 36 -4.60 -4.35 -1.93
CA LEU A 36 -4.75 -4.33 -0.47
C LEU A 36 -3.81 -5.34 0.20
N PHE A 37 -3.66 -6.53 -0.37
CA PHE A 37 -2.77 -7.56 0.17
C PHE A 37 -1.30 -7.09 0.16
N LEU A 38 -0.84 -6.42 -0.90
CA LEU A 38 0.49 -5.80 -0.94
C LEU A 38 0.68 -4.74 0.15
N ALA A 39 -0.36 -3.94 0.42
CA ALA A 39 -0.33 -2.97 1.52
C ALA A 39 -0.19 -3.67 2.88
N VAL A 40 -0.94 -4.76 3.10
CA VAL A 40 -0.89 -5.56 4.34
C VAL A 40 0.48 -6.22 4.56
N ILE A 41 1.15 -6.68 3.51
CA ILE A 41 2.47 -7.35 3.62
C ILE A 41 3.59 -6.37 4.03
N GLY A 42 3.42 -5.06 3.82
CA GLY A 42 4.46 -4.07 4.13
C GLY A 42 4.59 -2.94 3.12
N GLY A 43 3.84 -2.99 2.02
CA GLY A 43 3.84 -1.96 0.99
C GLY A 43 2.86 -0.81 1.26
N SER A 44 2.36 -0.64 2.48
CA SER A 44 1.30 0.33 2.82
C SER A 44 1.69 1.78 2.51
N ALA A 45 2.94 2.17 2.76
CA ALA A 45 3.42 3.53 2.46
C ALA A 45 3.54 3.78 0.94
N GLY A 46 4.06 2.82 0.18
CA GLY A 46 4.15 2.87 -1.28
C GLY A 46 2.78 2.78 -1.96
N ALA A 47 1.85 2.03 -1.38
CA ALA A 47 0.45 1.98 -1.80
C ALA A 47 -0.26 3.32 -1.59
N LEU A 48 -0.06 3.97 -0.44
CA LEU A 48 -0.59 5.32 -0.17
C LEU A 48 0.01 6.36 -1.11
N ALA A 49 1.34 6.36 -1.27
CA ALA A 49 2.02 7.24 -2.21
C ALA A 49 1.52 7.03 -3.64
N GLY A 50 1.34 5.77 -4.07
CA GLY A 50 0.78 5.41 -5.36
C GLY A 50 -0.65 5.93 -5.54
N MET A 51 -1.52 5.74 -4.55
CA MET A 51 -2.89 6.27 -4.59
C MET A 51 -2.94 7.79 -4.78
N TYR A 52 -2.15 8.52 -3.98
CA TYR A 52 -2.12 9.99 -4.03
C TYR A 52 -1.49 10.50 -5.33
N ILE A 53 -0.34 9.97 -5.74
CA ILE A 53 0.37 10.42 -6.95
C ILE A 53 -0.47 10.13 -8.20
N PHE A 54 -0.99 8.92 -8.30
CA PHE A 54 -1.77 8.51 -9.47
C PHE A 54 -3.21 9.03 -9.42
N HIS A 55 -3.66 9.66 -8.32
CA HIS A 55 -5.06 10.04 -8.07
C HIS A 55 -6.02 8.90 -8.43
N HIS A 56 -5.58 7.66 -8.22
CA HIS A 56 -6.27 6.47 -8.71
C HIS A 56 -7.11 5.89 -7.59
N LYS A 57 -8.42 5.77 -7.82
CA LYS A 57 -9.40 5.20 -6.87
C LYS A 57 -9.47 5.89 -5.49
N THR A 58 -9.24 7.20 -5.43
CA THR A 58 -9.48 8.03 -4.23
C THR A 58 -10.97 8.17 -3.86
N LEU A 59 -11.88 7.85 -4.77
CA LEU A 59 -13.34 7.86 -4.54
C LEU A 59 -13.89 6.55 -3.94
N HIS A 60 -13.15 5.45 -4.03
CA HIS A 60 -13.59 4.19 -3.45
C HIS A 60 -13.23 4.16 -1.96
N LYS A 61 -14.24 4.33 -1.09
CA LYS A 61 -14.11 4.30 0.38
C LYS A 61 -13.28 3.11 0.90
N LYS A 62 -13.35 1.96 0.23
CA LYS A 62 -12.56 0.77 0.57
C LYS A 62 -11.05 1.01 0.53
N PHE A 63 -10.56 1.81 -0.42
CA PHE A 63 -9.14 2.11 -0.54
C PHE A 63 -8.72 3.33 0.26
N THR A 64 -9.53 4.41 0.21
CA THR A 64 -9.25 5.65 0.94
C THR A 64 -9.26 5.45 2.46
N ILE A 65 -10.05 4.50 2.97
CA ILE A 65 -10.05 4.15 4.40
C ILE A 65 -9.18 2.93 4.66
N GLY A 66 -9.25 1.90 3.80
CA GLY A 66 -8.56 0.64 4.04
C GLY A 66 -7.03 0.75 4.07
N VAL A 67 -6.43 1.46 3.10
CA VAL A 67 -4.96 1.59 3.04
C VAL A 67 -4.40 2.39 4.23
N PRO A 68 -4.93 3.56 4.62
CA PRO A 68 -4.46 4.25 5.82
C PRO A 68 -4.78 3.49 7.11
N LEU A 69 -5.90 2.77 7.20
CA LEU A 69 -6.19 1.93 8.37
C LEU A 69 -5.13 0.82 8.53
N ILE A 70 -4.76 0.15 7.44
CA ILE A 70 -3.70 -0.86 7.44
C ILE A 70 -2.35 -0.24 7.84
N LEU A 71 -2.04 0.96 7.34
CA LEU A 71 -0.81 1.66 7.71
C LEU A 71 -0.79 1.99 9.21
N VAL A 72 -1.88 2.53 9.77
CA VAL A 72 -1.98 2.83 11.20
C VAL A 72 -1.79 1.57 12.04
N ILE A 73 -2.42 0.46 11.66
CA ILE A 73 -2.25 -0.83 12.35
C ILE A 73 -0.79 -1.30 12.29
N GLN A 74 -0.14 -1.22 11.12
CA GLN A 74 1.27 -1.59 10.98
C GLN A 74 2.18 -0.72 11.85
N VAL A 75 1.96 0.59 11.87
CA VAL A 75 2.75 1.52 12.69
C VAL A 75 2.55 1.24 14.17
N MET A 76 1.31 1.00 14.62
CA MET A 76 1.02 0.63 16.01
C MET A 76 1.70 -0.67 16.43
N ILE A 77 1.65 -1.70 15.59
CA ILE A 77 2.33 -2.97 15.83
C ILE A 77 3.84 -2.75 15.89
N PHE A 78 4.40 -1.96 14.96
CA PHE A 78 5.83 -1.67 14.92
C PHE A 78 6.30 -0.94 16.18
N ILE A 79 5.56 0.07 16.65
CA ILE A 79 5.86 0.79 17.90
C ILE A 79 5.80 -0.18 19.09
N CYS A 80 4.77 -1.01 19.18
CA CYS A 80 4.61 -1.97 20.27
C CYS A 80 5.76 -2.99 20.33
N ILE A 81 6.21 -3.49 19.16
CA ILE A 81 7.37 -4.39 19.06
C ILE A 81 8.65 -3.66 19.48
N MET A 82 8.85 -2.41 19.04
CA MET A 82 10.03 -1.63 19.37
C MET A 82 10.08 -1.31 20.88
N GLU A 83 8.95 -0.98 21.51
CA GLU A 83 8.87 -0.78 22.96
C GLU A 83 9.16 -2.07 23.74
N TYR A 84 8.67 -3.22 23.28
CA TYR A 84 8.99 -4.51 23.90
C TYR A 84 10.47 -4.87 23.80
N PHE A 85 11.11 -4.57 22.65
CA PHE A 85 12.52 -4.87 22.44
C PHE A 85 13.47 -3.92 23.21
N TYR A 86 13.05 -2.68 23.45
CA TYR A 86 13.87 -1.68 24.16
C TYR A 86 13.75 -1.75 25.69
N ARG A 87 12.88 -2.62 26.20
CA ARG A 87 12.65 -2.87 27.63
C ARG A 87 13.38 -4.11 28.11
#